data_AF-A0A837HVP5-F1
#
_entry.id   AF-A0A837HVP5-F1
#
_cell.length_a   1.000
_cell.length_b   1.000
_cell.length_c   1.000
_cell.angle_alpha   90.00
_cell.angle_beta   90.00
_cell.angle_gamma   90.00
#
_symmetry.space_group_name_H-M   'P 1'
#
loop_
_entity.id
_entity.type
_entity.pdbx_description
1 polymer ?
#
loop_
_entity_poly.entity_id
_entity_poly.type
_entity_poly.pdbx_seq_one_letter_code
_entity_poly.pdbx_strand_id
1 'polypeptide(L)'
;MINKLFLVLVLFLFLTSSAGADFKGEKWRYSKEIRVTGSQRLTSFSLDNQVYEHAKEGMADLRIIDNSGEEVKYKMTIESGQKTIETIPVAIRDLGIKVGENTQFIVDLGRGGILHNSITIQTSSVNFRRQVEVEASDDLANWLLVKKQSEGAYIYDYSLDFKAKNTTVYYPQSTARYLRIKILDMGEEPIKVSGATVVNDIYIWARTATYDPKLLEERNDQEKQTSTYLLDLGAKGIPSNKITFGTGEVNFNREVLIEGSNDKNNFTKVGSDVIFSYQTPGFNGSKDSVTFSEGNFRYLRLTVFNRDNSPFELSDFAVFGTVRKVIFEYSPGETYKLFYGNPGARYPDYDIESYLQYFNTSDVSAAVLGSEQENSSFVPEKAKEKPLTERYPFLLPGILVVGVLILGTMIARLAMQVKRSR
;
A
#
# COMPACT_ATOMS: atom_id res chain seq x y z
N MET A 1 -71.90 -19.85 2.28
CA MET A 1 -70.60 -20.39 2.72
C MET A 1 -69.47 -19.58 2.06
N ILE A 2 -69.44 -18.31 2.40
CA ILE A 2 -68.46 -17.29 2.00
C ILE A 2 -67.93 -16.81 3.34
N ASN A 3 -66.64 -16.99 3.65
CA ASN A 3 -65.89 -16.22 4.69
C ASN A 3 -64.59 -16.85 5.24
N LYS A 4 -64.03 -17.93 4.68
CA LYS A 4 -62.75 -18.46 5.23
C LYS A 4 -61.60 -18.66 4.25
N LEU A 5 -61.83 -18.52 2.94
CA LEU A 5 -60.77 -18.75 1.95
C LEU A 5 -60.10 -17.47 1.41
N PHE A 6 -60.62 -16.28 1.75
CA PHE A 6 -60.05 -15.01 1.28
C PHE A 6 -59.03 -14.38 2.26
N LEU A 7 -58.95 -14.90 3.50
CA LEU A 7 -58.10 -14.32 4.55
C LEU A 7 -56.66 -14.87 4.56
N VAL A 8 -56.38 -15.97 3.85
CA VAL A 8 -55.03 -16.57 3.81
C VAL A 8 -54.20 -16.05 2.64
N LEU A 9 -54.84 -15.54 1.57
CA LEU A 9 -54.13 -14.99 0.41
C LEU A 9 -53.72 -13.51 0.58
N VAL A 10 -54.32 -12.78 1.53
CA VAL A 10 -53.98 -11.38 1.82
C VAL A 10 -52.85 -11.24 2.85
N LEU A 11 -52.55 -12.30 3.63
CA LEU A 11 -51.48 -12.26 4.64
C LEU A 11 -50.08 -12.60 4.09
N PHE A 12 -49.98 -13.04 2.83
CA PHE A 12 -48.70 -13.39 2.19
C PHE A 12 -48.18 -12.33 1.21
N LEU A 13 -48.90 -11.22 1.03
CA LEU A 13 -48.56 -10.13 0.09
C LEU A 13 -47.97 -8.87 0.76
N PHE A 14 -47.67 -8.91 2.07
CA PHE A 14 -47.04 -7.82 2.81
C PHE A 14 -45.67 -8.18 3.44
N LEU A 15 -45.01 -9.21 2.92
CA LEU A 15 -43.58 -9.48 3.17
C LEU A 15 -42.76 -9.23 1.90
N THR A 16 -43.06 -8.14 1.18
CA THR A 16 -42.00 -7.44 0.47
C THR A 16 -41.15 -6.76 1.52
N SER A 17 -40.18 -7.47 2.08
CA SER A 17 -39.00 -6.83 2.63
C SER A 17 -38.44 -5.96 1.51
N SER A 18 -38.80 -4.68 1.54
CA SER A 18 -37.97 -3.65 0.95
C SER A 18 -36.58 -3.95 1.47
N ALA A 19 -35.69 -4.40 0.58
CA ALA A 19 -34.28 -4.48 0.85
C ALA A 19 -33.82 -3.03 1.03
N GLY A 20 -34.12 -2.47 2.19
CA GLY A 20 -33.58 -1.21 2.63
C GLY A 20 -32.09 -1.42 2.70
N ALA A 21 -31.38 -0.64 1.90
CA ALA A 21 -29.99 -0.28 2.12
C ALA A 21 -29.65 -0.34 3.62
N ASP A 22 -28.54 -0.99 3.99
CA ASP A 22 -28.02 -0.99 5.37
C ASP A 22 -27.41 0.39 5.66
N PHE A 23 -28.16 1.45 5.39
CA PHE A 23 -27.82 2.81 5.70
C PHE A 23 -28.87 3.38 6.65
N LYS A 24 -28.42 3.60 7.89
CA LYS A 24 -29.17 4.33 8.91
C LYS A 24 -28.28 5.47 9.35
N GLY A 25 -28.49 6.67 8.82
CA GLY A 25 -27.59 7.81 9.03
C GLY A 25 -27.12 7.99 10.47
N GLU A 26 -27.96 7.68 11.46
CA GLU A 26 -27.64 7.66 12.89
C GLU A 26 -26.39 6.86 13.28
N LYS A 27 -25.98 5.85 12.51
CA LYS A 27 -24.79 5.02 12.83
C LYS A 27 -23.50 5.52 12.16
N TRP A 28 -23.57 6.50 11.26
CA TRP A 28 -22.40 7.03 10.54
C TRP A 28 -22.04 8.40 11.11
N ARG A 29 -20.80 8.52 11.60
CA ARG A 29 -20.35 9.71 12.32
C ARG A 29 -19.99 10.88 11.41
N TYR A 30 -19.43 10.59 10.24
CA TYR A 30 -18.87 11.61 9.37
C TYR A 30 -19.53 11.58 8.00
N SER A 31 -19.57 12.74 7.36
CA SER A 31 -19.99 12.89 5.98
C SER A 31 -19.11 13.88 5.21
N LYS A 32 -18.99 13.69 3.90
CA LYS A 32 -18.34 14.61 2.96
C LYS A 32 -19.23 14.76 1.73
N GLU A 33 -19.40 15.99 1.25
CA GLU A 33 -20.03 16.24 -0.05
C GLU A 33 -19.15 15.68 -1.17
N ILE A 34 -19.76 15.08 -2.20
CA ILE A 34 -19.07 14.64 -3.42
C ILE A 34 -19.41 15.65 -4.52
N ARG A 35 -18.40 16.40 -4.98
CA ARG A 35 -18.55 17.41 -6.03
C ARG A 35 -18.06 16.84 -7.35
N VAL A 36 -18.99 16.63 -8.29
CA VAL A 36 -18.72 16.04 -9.61
C VAL A 36 -18.44 17.15 -10.63
N THR A 37 -17.34 17.00 -11.37
CA THR A 37 -16.96 17.89 -12.48
C THR A 37 -17.11 17.11 -13.79
N GLY A 38 -18.35 16.87 -14.20
CA GLY A 38 -18.67 16.14 -15.43
C GLY A 38 -20.12 15.71 -15.50
N SER A 39 -20.51 15.08 -16.62
CA SER A 39 -21.88 14.62 -16.89
C SER A 39 -21.95 13.13 -17.25
N GLN A 40 -20.84 12.40 -17.13
CA GLN A 40 -20.81 10.96 -17.44
C GLN A 40 -21.52 10.15 -16.36
N ARG A 41 -22.11 9.01 -16.75
CA ARG A 41 -22.85 8.13 -15.83
C ARG A 41 -21.99 7.42 -14.80
N LEU A 42 -20.67 7.38 -14.99
CA LEU A 42 -19.73 6.95 -13.98
C LEU A 42 -18.91 8.14 -13.52
N THR A 43 -18.64 8.18 -12.22
CA THR A 43 -17.79 9.19 -11.62
C THR A 43 -16.81 8.54 -10.65
N SER A 44 -15.62 9.12 -10.50
CA SER A 44 -14.65 8.67 -9.52
C SER A 44 -14.03 9.80 -8.71
N PHE A 45 -13.73 9.53 -7.44
CA PHE A 45 -12.95 10.40 -6.57
C PHE A 45 -11.88 9.59 -5.82
N SER A 46 -10.83 10.27 -5.39
CA SER A 46 -9.79 9.68 -4.54
C SER A 46 -10.14 9.86 -3.05
N LEU A 47 -9.82 8.86 -2.22
CA LEU A 47 -9.93 9.00 -0.76
C LEU A 47 -8.85 9.96 -0.23
N ASP A 48 -9.23 10.79 0.73
CA ASP A 48 -8.34 11.74 1.41
C ASP A 48 -7.95 11.29 2.83
N ASN A 49 -7.01 12.00 3.45
CA ASN A 49 -6.47 11.69 4.77
C ASN A 49 -7.54 11.62 5.88
N GLN A 50 -8.60 12.43 5.80
CA GLN A 50 -9.67 12.40 6.80
C GLN A 50 -10.49 11.12 6.70
N VAL A 51 -10.79 10.68 5.46
CA VAL A 51 -11.44 9.39 5.24
C VAL A 51 -10.55 8.24 5.72
N TYR A 52 -9.24 8.24 5.39
CA TYR A 52 -8.32 7.22 5.88
C TYR A 52 -8.26 7.15 7.41
N GLU A 53 -8.29 8.30 8.09
CA GLU A 53 -8.20 8.39 9.53
C GLU A 53 -9.45 7.90 10.26
N HIS A 54 -10.64 8.22 9.75
CA HIS A 54 -11.89 7.98 10.47
C HIS A 54 -12.69 6.79 9.96
N ALA A 55 -12.43 6.30 8.75
CA ALA A 55 -13.04 5.09 8.24
C ALA A 55 -12.53 3.85 9.00
N LYS A 56 -13.33 2.78 8.94
CA LYS A 56 -12.97 1.47 9.44
C LYS A 56 -11.81 0.89 8.62
N GLU A 57 -10.98 0.07 9.26
CA GLU A 57 -9.95 -0.69 8.56
C GLU A 57 -10.53 -1.46 7.36
N GLY A 58 -9.84 -1.40 6.23
CA GLY A 58 -10.33 -1.97 4.96
C GLY A 58 -11.42 -1.15 4.26
N MET A 59 -11.78 0.03 4.78
CA MET A 59 -12.77 0.95 4.18
C MET A 59 -14.17 0.32 4.02
N ALA A 60 -14.51 -0.60 4.93
CA ALA A 60 -15.75 -1.37 4.86
C ALA A 60 -17.02 -0.55 5.21
N ASP A 61 -16.86 0.60 5.84
CA ASP A 61 -17.94 1.44 6.36
C ASP A 61 -18.29 2.62 5.46
N LEU A 62 -17.70 2.72 4.27
CA LEU A 62 -18.02 3.76 3.29
C LEU A 62 -19.41 3.53 2.71
N ARG A 63 -20.21 4.59 2.61
CA ARG A 63 -21.53 4.60 1.95
C ARG A 63 -21.70 5.87 1.14
N ILE A 64 -22.12 5.76 -0.12
CA ILE A 64 -22.48 6.92 -0.94
C ILE A 64 -23.99 7.01 -0.93
N ILE A 65 -24.52 8.17 -0.54
CA ILE A 65 -25.95 8.42 -0.45
C ILE A 65 -26.27 9.61 -1.35
N ASP A 66 -27.31 9.46 -2.16
CA ASP A 66 -27.83 10.57 -2.97
C ASP A 66 -28.73 11.50 -2.14
N ASN A 67 -29.27 12.53 -2.78
CA ASN A 67 -30.20 13.48 -2.18
C ASN A 67 -31.60 12.91 -1.89
N SER A 68 -31.98 11.78 -2.49
CA SER A 68 -33.21 11.07 -2.15
C SER A 68 -33.06 10.23 -0.88
N GLY A 69 -31.82 10.04 -0.42
CA GLY A 69 -31.48 9.21 0.73
C GLY A 69 -31.21 7.75 0.37
N GLU A 70 -31.11 7.44 -0.93
CA GLU A 70 -30.82 6.09 -1.41
C GLU A 70 -29.32 5.83 -1.48
N GLU A 71 -28.95 4.58 -1.20
CA GLU A 71 -27.57 4.11 -1.26
C GLU A 71 -27.16 3.81 -2.69
N VAL A 72 -26.05 4.41 -3.10
CA VAL A 72 -25.52 4.36 -4.45
C VAL A 72 -24.38 3.35 -4.51
N LYS A 73 -24.48 2.43 -5.47
CA LYS A 73 -23.50 1.38 -5.69
C LYS A 73 -22.15 1.99 -6.06
N TYR A 74 -21.08 1.45 -5.48
CA TYR A 74 -19.73 1.91 -5.77
C TYR A 74 -18.73 0.74 -5.78
N LYS A 75 -17.59 0.94 -6.44
CA LYS A 75 -16.42 0.07 -6.35
C LYS A 75 -15.25 0.87 -5.85
N MET A 76 -14.58 0.37 -4.81
CA MET A 76 -13.25 0.85 -4.47
C MET A 76 -12.23 0.12 -5.34
N THR A 77 -11.39 0.89 -6.03
CA THR A 77 -10.30 0.39 -6.87
C THR A 77 -8.98 0.94 -6.36
N ILE A 78 -7.96 0.09 -6.36
CA ILE A 78 -6.58 0.55 -6.22
C ILE A 78 -6.14 0.92 -7.62
N GLU A 79 -5.72 2.16 -7.85
CA GLU A 79 -5.00 2.51 -9.08
C GLU A 79 -3.57 2.00 -8.98
N SER A 80 -3.44 0.68 -8.79
CA SER A 80 -2.17 -0.01 -8.95
C SER A 80 -1.79 0.14 -10.41
N GLY A 81 -0.64 0.75 -10.65
CA GLY A 81 -0.10 0.86 -11.99
C GLY A 81 -0.13 -0.51 -12.63
N GLN A 82 -0.77 -0.61 -13.80
CA GLN A 82 -0.70 -1.84 -14.56
C GLN A 82 0.71 -1.92 -15.10
N LYS A 83 1.49 -2.85 -14.53
CA LYS A 83 2.78 -3.24 -15.06
C LYS A 83 2.54 -4.40 -16.01
N THR A 84 2.43 -4.10 -17.30
CA THR A 84 2.47 -5.15 -18.33
C THR A 84 3.92 -5.35 -18.71
N ILE A 85 4.46 -6.52 -18.36
CA ILE A 85 5.80 -6.93 -18.77
C ILE A 85 5.66 -7.87 -19.95
N GLU A 86 5.92 -7.37 -21.16
CA GLU A 86 6.02 -8.24 -22.33
C GLU A 86 7.47 -8.68 -22.47
N THR A 87 7.74 -9.97 -22.25
CA THR A 87 9.07 -10.53 -22.43
C THR A 87 9.34 -10.78 -23.90
N ILE A 88 10.45 -10.24 -24.40
CA ILE A 88 10.84 -10.37 -25.80
C ILE A 88 11.90 -11.47 -25.89
N PRO A 89 11.71 -12.49 -26.74
CA PRO A 89 12.75 -13.47 -26.98
C PRO A 89 13.92 -12.79 -27.69
N VAL A 90 15.12 -12.98 -27.15
CA VAL A 90 16.33 -12.36 -27.69
C VAL A 90 17.45 -13.39 -27.86
N ALA A 91 18.33 -13.12 -28.82
CA ALA A 91 19.59 -13.85 -28.97
C ALA A 91 20.75 -12.92 -28.62
N ILE A 92 21.69 -13.43 -27.82
CA ILE A 92 22.97 -12.77 -27.60
C ILE A 92 23.90 -13.09 -28.78
N ARG A 93 24.58 -12.06 -29.27
CA ARG A 93 25.63 -12.11 -30.28
C ARG A 93 26.87 -11.38 -29.79
N ASP A 94 28.01 -11.78 -30.33
CA ASP A 94 29.28 -11.06 -30.18
C ASP A 94 29.63 -10.75 -28.72
N LEU A 95 29.31 -11.68 -27.80
CA LEU A 95 29.74 -11.57 -26.41
C LEU A 95 31.26 -11.67 -26.35
N GLY A 96 31.89 -10.57 -26.01
CA GLY A 96 33.33 -10.42 -25.93
C GLY A 96 33.75 -9.62 -24.71
N ILE A 97 34.99 -9.84 -24.29
CA ILE A 97 35.61 -9.14 -23.17
C ILE A 97 36.82 -8.39 -23.71
N LYS A 98 36.86 -7.08 -23.48
CA LYS A 98 38.04 -6.26 -23.66
C LYS A 98 38.60 -5.97 -22.26
N VAL A 99 39.53 -6.81 -21.83
CA VAL A 99 40.05 -6.85 -20.46
C VAL A 99 40.52 -5.47 -20.01
N GLY A 100 39.98 -5.01 -18.87
CA GLY A 100 40.30 -3.72 -18.28
C GLY A 100 39.50 -2.55 -18.85
N GLU A 101 38.68 -2.80 -19.86
CA GLU A 101 37.79 -1.80 -20.46
C GLU A 101 36.33 -2.16 -20.23
N ASN A 102 35.84 -3.25 -20.83
CA ASN A 102 34.45 -3.66 -20.73
C ASN A 102 34.19 -5.10 -21.19
N THR A 103 33.08 -5.64 -20.70
CA THR A 103 32.36 -6.76 -21.34
C THR A 103 31.30 -6.19 -22.27
N GLN A 104 31.30 -6.60 -23.54
CA GLN A 104 30.35 -6.12 -24.55
C GLN A 104 29.61 -7.28 -25.19
N PHE A 105 28.33 -7.08 -25.51
CA PHE A 105 27.56 -7.99 -26.35
C PHE A 105 26.45 -7.25 -27.10
N ILE A 106 25.91 -7.90 -28.13
CA ILE A 106 24.75 -7.44 -28.89
C ILE A 106 23.56 -8.33 -28.56
N VAL A 107 22.40 -7.73 -28.38
CA VAL A 107 21.12 -8.40 -28.23
C VAL A 107 20.33 -8.20 -29.52
N ASP A 108 20.01 -9.29 -30.22
CA ASP A 108 19.13 -9.30 -31.39
C ASP A 108 17.71 -9.68 -30.96
N LEU A 109 16.77 -8.75 -31.14
CA LEU A 109 15.33 -8.94 -30.85
C LEU A 109 14.61 -9.72 -31.98
N GLY A 110 15.33 -10.13 -33.03
CA GLY A 110 14.83 -10.92 -34.16
C GLY A 110 14.19 -10.08 -35.27
N ARG A 111 13.51 -8.99 -34.92
CA ARG A 111 12.94 -8.00 -35.87
C ARG A 111 12.90 -6.60 -35.24
N GLY A 112 12.94 -5.57 -36.07
CA GLY A 112 12.66 -4.19 -35.65
C GLY A 112 11.17 -3.94 -35.46
N GLY A 113 10.83 -2.82 -34.83
CA GLY A 113 9.44 -2.38 -34.62
C GLY A 113 8.77 -2.96 -33.37
N ILE A 114 9.44 -3.83 -32.62
CA ILE A 114 8.97 -4.29 -31.31
C ILE A 114 9.29 -3.19 -30.29
N LEU A 115 8.33 -2.79 -29.46
CA LEU A 115 8.57 -1.82 -28.39
C LEU A 115 9.34 -2.47 -27.24
N HIS A 116 10.35 -1.80 -26.71
CA HIS A 116 11.09 -2.23 -25.52
C HIS A 116 11.76 -1.05 -24.82
N ASN A 117 12.03 -1.18 -23.52
CA ASN A 117 12.59 -0.09 -22.72
C ASN A 117 13.44 -0.56 -21.52
N SER A 118 13.66 -1.87 -21.36
CA SER A 118 14.58 -2.36 -20.34
C SER A 118 15.24 -3.67 -20.73
N ILE A 119 16.39 -3.92 -20.12
CA ILE A 119 17.16 -5.14 -20.27
C ILE A 119 17.63 -5.62 -18.89
N THR A 120 17.37 -6.89 -18.59
CA THR A 120 17.95 -7.59 -17.44
C THR A 120 19.12 -8.43 -17.91
N ILE A 121 20.29 -8.21 -17.32
CA ILE A 121 21.53 -8.93 -17.64
C ILE A 121 21.64 -10.14 -16.71
N GLN A 122 21.61 -11.33 -17.28
CA GLN A 122 21.80 -12.57 -16.52
C GLN A 122 23.30 -12.81 -16.34
N THR A 123 23.72 -12.97 -15.09
CA THR A 123 25.14 -13.12 -14.74
C THR A 123 25.31 -14.04 -13.54
N SER A 124 26.39 -14.82 -13.56
CA SER A 124 26.85 -15.63 -12.43
C SER A 124 27.88 -14.92 -11.55
N SER A 125 28.29 -13.69 -11.92
CA SER A 125 29.14 -12.87 -11.06
C SER A 125 28.38 -12.50 -9.78
N VAL A 126 29.10 -12.37 -8.68
CA VAL A 126 28.59 -11.97 -7.37
C VAL A 126 29.40 -10.80 -6.84
N ASN A 127 28.82 -10.03 -5.92
CA ASN A 127 29.49 -8.92 -5.24
C ASN A 127 30.15 -7.88 -6.19
N PHE A 128 29.38 -7.39 -7.15
CA PHE A 128 29.87 -6.46 -8.16
C PHE A 128 29.05 -5.17 -8.18
N ARG A 129 29.65 -4.12 -8.74
CA ARG A 129 28.99 -2.86 -9.11
C ARG A 129 29.59 -2.39 -10.43
N ARG A 130 28.77 -2.18 -11.44
CA ARG A 130 29.24 -1.85 -12.80
C ARG A 130 28.35 -0.79 -13.41
N GLN A 131 28.98 0.12 -14.14
CA GLN A 131 28.26 1.03 -15.02
C GLN A 131 28.02 0.35 -16.37
N VAL A 132 26.90 0.71 -16.99
CA VAL A 132 26.44 0.13 -18.24
C VAL A 132 26.12 1.23 -19.24
N GLU A 133 26.51 1.03 -20.48
CA GLU A 133 26.03 1.82 -21.61
C GLU A 133 25.11 0.97 -22.48
N VAL A 134 24.05 1.59 -23.00
CA VAL A 134 23.11 0.95 -23.92
C VAL A 134 23.05 1.79 -25.20
N GLU A 135 23.39 1.17 -26.32
CA GLU A 135 23.21 1.72 -27.66
C GLU A 135 22.13 0.92 -28.40
N ALA A 136 21.36 1.57 -29.25
CA ALA A 136 20.31 0.97 -30.07
C ALA A 136 20.61 1.13 -31.56
N SER A 137 20.27 0.13 -32.37
CA SER A 137 20.49 0.13 -33.82
C SER A 137 19.46 -0.73 -34.55
N ASP A 138 19.11 -0.36 -35.77
CA ASP A 138 18.28 -1.18 -36.66
C ASP A 138 19.09 -1.99 -37.69
N ASP A 139 20.36 -1.62 -37.92
CA ASP A 139 21.16 -2.09 -39.06
C ASP A 139 22.56 -2.61 -38.68
N LEU A 140 22.90 -2.65 -37.38
CA LEU A 140 24.22 -2.98 -36.84
C LEU A 140 25.36 -2.02 -37.24
N ALA A 141 25.08 -0.99 -38.02
CA ALA A 141 26.06 -0.02 -38.52
C ALA A 141 25.92 1.33 -37.79
N ASN A 142 24.69 1.84 -37.70
CA ASN A 142 24.37 3.11 -37.08
C ASN A 142 23.83 2.87 -35.67
N TRP A 143 24.56 3.35 -34.68
CA TRP A 143 24.26 3.15 -33.26
C TRP A 143 23.90 4.47 -32.59
N LEU A 144 22.77 4.49 -31.89
CA LEU A 144 22.29 5.62 -31.08
C LEU A 144 22.51 5.29 -29.61
N LEU A 145 23.21 6.15 -28.88
CA LEU A 145 23.33 6.03 -27.44
C LEU A 145 21.98 6.33 -26.78
N VAL A 146 21.30 5.29 -26.27
CA VAL A 146 19.98 5.43 -25.62
C VAL A 146 20.09 5.51 -24.10
N LYS A 147 21.21 5.07 -23.53
CA LYS A 147 21.49 5.22 -22.10
C LYS A 147 22.99 5.33 -21.87
N LYS A 148 23.42 6.43 -21.26
CA LYS A 148 24.82 6.67 -20.88
C LYS A 148 25.11 6.24 -19.45
N GLN A 149 26.36 5.87 -19.17
CA GLN A 149 26.82 5.45 -17.84
C GLN A 149 26.49 6.45 -16.71
N SER A 150 26.51 7.76 -17.01
CA SER A 150 26.25 8.82 -16.02
C SER A 150 24.77 9.11 -15.75
N GLU A 151 23.84 8.46 -16.45
CA GLU A 151 22.38 8.60 -16.23
C GLU A 151 21.82 7.52 -15.29
N GLY A 152 22.61 7.07 -14.32
CA GLY A 152 22.18 6.02 -13.38
C GLY A 152 22.04 4.65 -14.04
N ALA A 153 22.79 4.38 -15.11
CA ALA A 153 22.83 3.10 -15.78
C ALA A 153 23.87 2.20 -15.11
N TYR A 154 23.43 1.49 -14.07
CA TYR A 154 24.32 0.60 -13.34
C TYR A 154 23.63 -0.69 -12.93
N ILE A 155 24.42 -1.74 -12.77
CA ILE A 155 24.02 -3.02 -12.22
C ILE A 155 24.88 -3.34 -11.00
N TYR A 156 24.28 -4.01 -10.01
CA TYR A 156 24.98 -4.39 -8.79
C TYR A 156 24.42 -5.68 -8.22
N ASP A 157 25.28 -6.35 -7.46
CA ASP A 157 24.98 -7.47 -6.60
C ASP A 157 25.84 -7.28 -5.35
N TYR A 158 25.22 -7.21 -4.17
CA TYR A 158 25.93 -7.07 -2.89
C TYR A 158 25.81 -8.32 -2.02
N SER A 159 25.50 -9.50 -2.61
CA SER A 159 25.09 -10.70 -1.88
C SER A 159 26.10 -11.22 -0.83
N LEU A 160 27.34 -10.74 -0.81
CA LEU A 160 28.33 -11.04 0.24
C LEU A 160 28.20 -10.12 1.47
N ASP A 161 27.74 -8.88 1.29
CA ASP A 161 27.58 -7.88 2.35
C ASP A 161 26.12 -7.82 2.86
N PHE A 162 25.15 -7.82 1.94
CA PHE A 162 23.71 -7.78 2.21
C PHE A 162 22.89 -8.23 0.98
N LYS A 163 21.63 -8.63 1.18
CA LYS A 163 20.78 -9.12 0.09
C LYS A 163 20.20 -7.98 -0.75
N ALA A 164 21.01 -7.35 -1.60
CA ALA A 164 20.52 -6.46 -2.65
C ALA A 164 21.16 -6.80 -3.99
N LYS A 165 20.33 -6.80 -5.03
CA LYS A 165 20.75 -7.09 -6.40
C LYS A 165 19.84 -6.34 -7.37
N ASN A 166 20.43 -5.63 -8.32
CA ASN A 166 19.73 -5.11 -9.47
C ASN A 166 20.59 -5.34 -10.72
N THR A 167 20.07 -6.09 -11.67
CA THR A 167 20.74 -6.37 -12.94
C THR A 167 19.98 -5.83 -14.14
N THR A 168 18.99 -4.96 -13.87
CA THR A 168 18.12 -4.37 -14.89
C THR A 168 18.55 -2.93 -15.16
N VAL A 169 18.71 -2.61 -16.45
CA VAL A 169 18.96 -1.25 -16.94
C VAL A 169 17.76 -0.78 -17.73
N TYR A 170 17.19 0.35 -17.33
CA TYR A 170 16.10 1.01 -18.03
C TYR A 170 16.64 2.09 -18.97
N TYR A 171 16.00 2.24 -20.12
CA TYR A 171 16.33 3.20 -21.17
C TYR A 171 15.04 3.73 -21.82
N PRO A 172 15.09 4.86 -22.56
CA PRO A 172 13.91 5.38 -23.27
C PRO A 172 13.30 4.33 -24.19
N GLN A 173 11.98 4.37 -24.35
CA GLN A 173 11.27 3.42 -25.22
C GLN A 173 11.84 3.45 -26.65
N SER A 174 12.17 2.28 -27.16
CA SER A 174 12.78 2.08 -28.48
C SER A 174 12.03 1.02 -29.28
N THR A 175 12.18 1.09 -30.59
CA THR A 175 11.72 0.08 -31.57
C THR A 175 12.87 -0.64 -32.25
N ALA A 176 14.11 -0.36 -31.83
CA ALA A 176 15.31 -0.80 -32.50
C ALA A 176 15.48 -2.32 -32.42
N ARG A 177 15.88 -2.96 -33.53
CA ARG A 177 16.10 -4.42 -33.53
C ARG A 177 17.27 -4.86 -32.63
N TYR A 178 18.33 -4.07 -32.57
CA TYR A 178 19.58 -4.44 -31.91
C TYR A 178 19.87 -3.51 -30.74
N LEU A 179 20.31 -4.09 -29.64
CA LEU A 179 20.91 -3.36 -28.52
C LEU A 179 22.37 -3.77 -28.38
N ARG A 180 23.28 -2.82 -28.21
CA ARG A 180 24.66 -3.09 -27.80
C ARG A 180 24.79 -2.67 -26.35
N ILE A 181 25.25 -3.61 -25.54
CA ILE A 181 25.43 -3.45 -24.11
C ILE A 181 26.92 -3.44 -23.84
N LYS A 182 27.41 -2.40 -23.17
CA LYS A 182 28.79 -2.33 -22.66
C LYS A 182 28.74 -2.25 -21.15
N ILE A 183 29.30 -3.25 -20.47
CA ILE A 183 29.45 -3.30 -19.02
C ILE A 183 30.89 -2.93 -18.71
N LEU A 184 31.11 -1.76 -18.11
CA LEU A 184 32.45 -1.21 -17.92
C LEU A 184 33.16 -1.88 -16.75
N ASP A 185 34.37 -2.38 -16.98
CA ASP A 185 35.15 -3.11 -15.97
C ASP A 185 35.55 -2.21 -14.80
N MET A 186 35.91 -0.95 -15.09
CA MET A 186 36.24 0.08 -14.10
C MET A 186 37.32 -0.35 -13.08
N GLY A 187 38.33 -1.10 -13.55
CA GLY A 187 39.44 -1.59 -12.74
C GLY A 187 39.14 -2.88 -11.97
N GLU A 188 37.97 -3.48 -12.17
CA GLU A 188 37.55 -4.73 -11.54
C GLU A 188 37.43 -5.85 -12.60
N GLU A 189 37.29 -7.10 -12.16
CA GLU A 189 37.16 -8.25 -13.08
C GLU A 189 35.93 -8.14 -14.01
N PRO A 190 36.03 -8.59 -15.27
CA PRO A 190 34.92 -8.60 -16.22
C PRO A 190 33.69 -9.37 -15.72
N ILE A 191 32.49 -8.90 -16.07
CA ILE A 191 31.24 -9.57 -15.69
C ILE A 191 31.00 -10.81 -16.54
N LYS A 192 30.69 -11.94 -15.90
CA LYS A 192 30.35 -13.19 -16.57
C LYS A 192 28.88 -13.17 -17.02
N VAL A 193 28.63 -12.65 -18.22
CA VAL A 193 27.29 -12.63 -18.82
C VAL A 193 26.91 -14.04 -19.29
N SER A 194 25.77 -14.54 -18.82
CA SER A 194 25.21 -15.83 -19.23
C SER A 194 23.98 -15.69 -20.13
N GLY A 195 23.36 -14.51 -20.14
CA GLY A 195 22.12 -14.27 -20.87
C GLY A 195 21.60 -12.85 -20.69
N ALA A 196 20.50 -12.55 -21.36
CA ALA A 196 19.81 -11.28 -21.25
C ALA A 196 18.32 -11.49 -21.48
N THR A 197 17.50 -10.67 -20.84
CA THR A 197 16.06 -10.61 -21.06
C THR A 197 15.70 -9.17 -21.39
N VAL A 198 15.11 -8.94 -22.55
CA VAL A 198 14.59 -7.62 -22.93
C VAL A 198 13.09 -7.64 -22.73
N VAL A 199 12.56 -6.56 -22.14
CA VAL A 199 11.12 -6.44 -21.95
C VAL A 199 10.62 -5.09 -22.45
N ASN A 200 9.38 -5.10 -22.90
CA ASN A 200 8.55 -3.91 -22.94
C ASN A 200 7.93 -3.75 -21.56
N ASP A 201 8.53 -2.91 -20.72
CA ASP A 201 7.97 -2.55 -19.42
C ASP A 201 6.95 -1.43 -19.63
N ILE A 202 5.71 -1.81 -19.94
CA ILE A 202 4.61 -0.87 -20.03
C ILE A 202 4.18 -0.57 -18.59
N TYR A 203 4.73 0.52 -18.07
CA TYR A 203 4.29 1.07 -16.80
C TYR A 203 3.16 2.05 -17.05
N ILE A 204 1.92 1.58 -16.92
CA ILE A 204 0.81 2.51 -16.69
C ILE A 204 1.02 3.00 -15.27
N TRP A 205 1.48 4.24 -15.13
CA TRP A 205 1.79 4.80 -13.82
C TRP A 205 0.62 4.58 -12.86
N ALA A 206 0.91 3.90 -11.75
CA ALA A 206 0.06 4.03 -10.58
C ALA A 206 -0.09 5.53 -10.34
N ARG A 207 -1.32 6.03 -10.21
CA ARG A 207 -1.45 7.34 -9.58
C ARG A 207 -0.95 7.16 -8.17
N THR A 208 0.23 7.71 -7.92
CA THR A 208 0.88 7.63 -6.62
C THR A 208 0.48 8.88 -5.87
N ALA A 209 0.00 8.73 -4.64
CA ALA A 209 -0.14 9.86 -3.74
C ALA A 209 1.23 10.19 -3.17
N THR A 210 1.59 11.46 -3.20
CA THR A 210 2.76 11.98 -2.49
C THR A 210 2.27 12.61 -1.20
N TYR A 211 2.87 12.20 -0.10
CA TYR A 211 2.65 12.72 1.23
C TYR A 211 3.92 13.43 1.70
N ASP A 212 3.75 14.62 2.26
CA ASP A 212 4.81 15.41 2.88
C ASP A 212 4.81 15.13 4.39
N PRO A 213 5.64 14.19 4.88
CA PRO A 213 5.67 13.84 6.29
C PRO A 213 6.30 14.95 7.13
N LYS A 214 5.76 15.15 8.33
CA LYS A 214 6.49 15.91 9.35
C LYS A 214 7.58 15.04 9.98
N LEU A 215 8.84 15.46 9.91
CA LEU A 215 9.91 14.87 10.72
C LEU A 215 9.68 15.26 12.19
N LEU A 216 9.44 14.25 13.03
CA LEU A 216 9.16 14.43 14.46
C LEU A 216 10.38 14.21 15.34
N GLU A 217 11.22 13.25 14.97
CA GLU A 217 12.40 12.88 15.72
C GLU A 217 13.52 12.52 14.75
N GLU A 218 14.71 13.03 15.05
CA GLU A 218 15.98 12.56 14.53
C GLU A 218 16.85 12.22 15.74
N ARG A 219 17.33 10.98 15.80
CA ARG A 219 18.14 10.49 16.93
C ARG A 219 19.29 9.65 16.46
N ASN A 220 20.50 10.02 16.88
CA ASN A 220 21.70 9.21 16.75
C ASN A 220 21.94 8.45 18.06
N ASP A 221 22.08 7.13 17.96
CA ASP A 221 22.38 6.23 19.08
C ASP A 221 23.73 5.56 18.81
N GLN A 222 24.77 6.03 19.51
CA GLN A 222 26.14 5.57 19.31
C GLN A 222 26.36 4.14 19.83
N GLU A 223 25.67 3.76 20.91
CA GLU A 223 25.77 2.40 21.47
C GLU A 223 25.16 1.37 20.51
N LYS A 224 24.03 1.72 19.88
CA LYS A 224 23.37 0.88 18.88
C LYS A 224 23.92 1.04 17.46
N GLN A 225 24.80 2.02 17.26
CA GLN A 225 25.35 2.37 15.94
C GLN A 225 24.25 2.66 14.90
N THR A 226 23.24 3.45 15.29
CA THR A 226 22.08 3.73 14.43
C THR A 226 21.67 5.20 14.43
N SER A 227 21.16 5.67 13.30
CA SER A 227 20.41 6.93 13.16
C SER A 227 18.95 6.60 12.92
N THR A 228 18.02 7.28 13.62
CA THR A 228 16.58 7.02 13.53
C THR A 228 15.84 8.29 13.15
N TYR A 229 14.96 8.17 12.15
CA TYR A 229 14.09 9.23 11.66
C TYR A 229 12.63 8.81 11.84
N LEU A 230 11.85 9.59 12.58
CA LEU A 230 10.42 9.36 12.79
C LEU A 230 9.60 10.35 11.99
N LEU A 231 8.87 9.83 11.01
CA LEU A 231 8.02 10.58 10.08
C LEU A 231 6.54 10.46 10.50
N ASP A 232 5.80 11.56 10.51
CA ASP A 232 4.34 11.61 10.75
C ASP A 232 3.61 12.04 9.48
N LEU A 233 2.78 11.15 8.93
CA LEU A 233 1.94 11.41 7.76
C LEU A 233 0.68 12.22 8.09
N GLY A 234 0.46 12.53 9.36
CA GLY A 234 -0.65 13.36 9.86
C GLY A 234 -1.92 12.57 10.18
N ALA A 235 -2.17 11.46 9.48
CA ALA A 235 -3.35 10.61 9.67
C ALA A 235 -2.98 9.12 9.66
N LYS A 236 -3.73 8.31 10.41
CA LYS A 236 -3.65 6.84 10.35
C LYS A 236 -4.38 6.32 9.11
N GLY A 237 -4.12 5.07 8.73
CA GLY A 237 -4.83 4.44 7.62
C GLY A 237 -4.29 4.81 6.23
N ILE A 238 -3.31 5.72 6.14
CA ILE A 238 -2.71 6.14 4.87
C ILE A 238 -1.90 4.98 4.28
N PRO A 239 -2.25 4.49 3.07
CA PRO A 239 -1.47 3.48 2.39
C PRO A 239 -0.14 4.08 1.93
N SER A 240 0.98 3.49 2.33
CA SER A 240 2.32 3.94 1.92
C SER A 240 3.26 2.74 1.69
N ASN A 241 4.17 2.88 0.74
CA ASN A 241 5.09 1.81 0.33
C ASN A 241 6.48 2.28 -0.12
N LYS A 242 6.75 3.59 -0.15
CA LYS A 242 8.07 4.13 -0.50
C LYS A 242 8.37 5.42 0.25
N ILE A 243 9.62 5.60 0.65
CA ILE A 243 10.17 6.84 1.20
C ILE A 243 11.31 7.29 0.28
N THR A 244 11.34 8.56 -0.10
CA THR A 244 12.51 9.24 -0.68
C THR A 244 13.07 10.23 0.34
N PHE A 245 14.35 10.56 0.21
CA PHE A 245 15.04 11.52 1.07
C PHE A 245 16.19 12.19 0.32
N GLY A 246 16.58 13.38 0.74
CA GLY A 246 17.80 14.06 0.34
C GLY A 246 18.95 13.78 1.30
N THR A 247 20.18 13.85 0.80
CA THR A 247 21.39 13.89 1.62
C THR A 247 22.56 14.51 0.85
N GLY A 248 23.43 15.22 1.54
CA GLY A 248 24.69 15.73 0.99
C GLY A 248 25.87 14.76 1.12
N GLU A 249 25.69 13.66 1.87
CA GLU A 249 26.76 12.69 2.09
C GLU A 249 27.06 11.90 0.80
N VAL A 250 28.35 11.62 0.59
CA VAL A 250 28.83 10.85 -0.57
C VAL A 250 29.78 9.75 -0.10
N ASN A 251 29.93 8.71 -0.91
CA ASN A 251 30.77 7.54 -0.61
C ASN A 251 30.35 6.78 0.65
N PHE A 252 29.03 6.58 0.81
CA PHE A 252 28.45 5.77 1.88
C PHE A 252 27.60 4.61 1.33
N ASN A 253 27.40 3.62 2.19
CA ASN A 253 26.43 2.54 2.01
C ASN A 253 25.94 2.12 3.39
N ARG A 254 24.62 2.12 3.58
CA ARG A 254 23.97 1.81 4.86
C ARG A 254 22.76 0.91 4.63
N GLU A 255 22.66 -0.10 5.48
CA GLU A 255 21.41 -0.84 5.64
C GLU A 255 20.38 0.03 6.35
N VAL A 256 19.12 -0.14 5.97
CA VAL A 256 17.99 0.52 6.61
C VAL A 256 16.90 -0.47 6.98
N LEU A 257 16.26 -0.20 8.13
CA LEU A 257 15.05 -0.85 8.58
C LEU A 257 13.90 0.15 8.51
N ILE A 258 12.76 -0.29 7.98
CA ILE A 258 11.54 0.49 7.91
C ILE A 258 10.48 -0.18 8.79
N GLU A 259 9.93 0.60 9.71
CA GLU A 259 8.86 0.17 10.62
C GLU A 259 7.68 1.15 10.57
N GLY A 260 6.47 0.62 10.74
CA GLY A 260 5.23 1.40 10.78
C GLY A 260 4.54 1.32 12.14
N SER A 261 3.90 2.41 12.55
CA SER A 261 3.08 2.50 13.78
C SER A 261 1.88 3.43 13.60
N ASN A 262 0.79 3.16 14.33
CA ASN A 262 -0.36 4.06 14.44
C ASN A 262 -0.46 4.78 15.80
N ASP A 263 0.38 4.41 16.78
CA ASP A 263 0.33 4.92 18.15
C ASP A 263 1.68 5.47 18.66
N LYS A 264 2.72 5.46 17.83
CA LYS A 264 4.14 5.79 18.16
C LYS A 264 4.79 4.90 19.21
N ASN A 265 4.13 3.84 19.67
CA ASN A 265 4.65 2.97 20.72
C ASN A 265 4.93 1.57 20.19
N ASN A 266 3.99 1.02 19.43
CA ASN A 266 4.07 -0.31 18.85
C ASN A 266 4.45 -0.20 17.38
N PHE A 267 5.67 -0.60 17.06
CA PHE A 267 6.22 -0.57 15.71
C PHE A 267 6.26 -1.98 15.11
N THR A 268 5.84 -2.08 13.85
CA THR A 268 5.87 -3.32 13.07
C THR A 268 6.83 -3.16 11.91
N LYS A 269 7.75 -4.10 11.71
CA LYS A 269 8.64 -4.12 10.55
C LYS A 269 7.83 -4.26 9.26
N VAL A 270 8.03 -3.34 8.31
CA VAL A 270 7.39 -3.36 6.98
C VAL A 270 8.38 -3.61 5.85
N GLY A 271 9.67 -3.39 6.09
CA GLY A 271 10.71 -3.65 5.10
C GLY A 271 12.12 -3.45 5.65
N SER A 272 13.09 -3.90 4.85
CA SER A 272 14.51 -3.57 4.99
C SER A 272 15.03 -3.28 3.59
N ASP A 273 15.94 -2.33 3.48
CA ASP A 273 16.54 -1.95 2.19
C ASP A 273 17.97 -1.43 2.43
N VAL A 274 18.63 -0.97 1.37
CA VAL A 274 19.91 -0.28 1.43
C VAL A 274 19.85 1.06 0.72
N ILE A 275 20.55 2.03 1.30
CA ILE A 275 20.77 3.35 0.75
C ILE A 275 22.26 3.54 0.51
N PHE A 276 22.63 4.17 -0.60
CA PHE A 276 24.03 4.40 -0.92
C PHE A 276 24.21 5.65 -1.77
N SER A 277 25.39 6.23 -1.68
CA SER A 277 25.88 7.24 -2.62
C SER A 277 27.35 6.95 -2.85
N TYR A 278 27.75 6.80 -4.09
CA TYR A 278 29.14 6.58 -4.46
C TYR A 278 29.54 7.60 -5.51
N GLN A 279 30.64 8.29 -5.26
CA GLN A 279 31.28 9.23 -6.16
C GLN A 279 32.77 8.91 -6.18
N THR A 280 33.12 7.85 -6.92
CA THR A 280 34.49 7.35 -7.04
C THR A 280 34.90 7.28 -8.52
N PRO A 281 36.20 7.20 -8.84
CA PRO A 281 36.64 6.99 -10.22
C PRO A 281 36.11 5.70 -10.84
N GLY A 282 35.89 4.65 -10.04
CA GLY A 282 35.43 3.34 -10.48
C GLY A 282 33.90 3.18 -10.55
N PHE A 283 33.15 4.03 -9.85
CA PHE A 283 31.69 3.96 -9.80
C PHE A 283 31.11 5.29 -9.33
N ASN A 284 30.14 5.80 -10.09
CA ASN A 284 29.31 6.95 -9.72
C ASN A 284 27.83 6.58 -9.83
N GLY A 285 27.12 6.63 -8.69
CA GLY A 285 25.70 6.29 -8.60
C GLY A 285 25.19 6.36 -7.16
N SER A 286 23.89 6.56 -7.01
CA SER A 286 23.22 6.66 -5.71
C SER A 286 21.85 5.99 -5.71
N LYS A 287 21.37 5.68 -4.50
CA LYS A 287 20.02 5.23 -4.20
C LYS A 287 19.51 6.03 -2.99
N ASP A 288 18.60 6.95 -3.28
CA ASP A 288 18.01 7.98 -2.40
C ASP A 288 16.56 7.64 -2.00
N SER A 289 16.19 6.37 -2.12
CA SER A 289 14.84 5.91 -1.80
C SER A 289 14.83 4.47 -1.34
N VAL A 290 13.80 4.15 -0.55
CA VAL A 290 13.58 2.83 0.03
C VAL A 290 12.15 2.40 -0.26
N THR A 291 11.98 1.15 -0.67
CA THR A 291 10.66 0.56 -0.94
C THR A 291 10.38 -0.53 0.07
N PHE A 292 9.13 -0.63 0.53
CA PHE A 292 8.72 -1.57 1.57
C PHE A 292 7.32 -2.12 1.29
N SER A 293 6.92 -3.15 2.05
CA SER A 293 5.58 -3.73 1.94
C SER A 293 4.54 -2.68 2.30
N GLU A 294 3.51 -2.51 1.47
CA GLU A 294 2.50 -1.49 1.71
C GLU A 294 1.84 -1.65 3.10
N GLY A 295 1.75 -0.55 3.83
CA GLY A 295 1.14 -0.50 5.16
C GLY A 295 0.30 0.74 5.36
N ASN A 296 -0.65 0.67 6.29
CA ASN A 296 -1.63 1.71 6.60
C ASN A 296 -1.28 2.43 7.91
N PHE A 297 -0.07 2.97 8.00
CA PHE A 297 0.51 3.52 9.22
C PHE A 297 0.55 5.05 9.18
N ARG A 298 0.28 5.69 10.32
CA ARG A 298 0.50 7.14 10.48
C ARG A 298 1.98 7.50 10.60
N TYR A 299 2.71 6.70 11.36
CA TYR A 299 4.11 6.93 11.68
C TYR A 299 4.99 5.92 10.97
N LEU A 300 6.01 6.42 10.30
CA LEU A 300 7.05 5.59 9.68
C LEU A 300 8.37 5.89 10.37
N ARG A 301 9.06 4.85 10.82
CA ARG A 301 10.40 4.94 11.40
C ARG A 301 11.40 4.35 10.42
N LEU A 302 12.36 5.16 10.02
CA LEU A 302 13.52 4.76 9.24
C LEU A 302 14.73 4.68 10.17
N THR A 303 15.29 3.49 10.34
CA THR A 303 16.51 3.28 11.11
C THR A 303 17.66 2.94 10.17
N VAL A 304 18.67 3.81 10.13
CA VAL A 304 19.91 3.66 9.37
C VAL A 304 20.97 3.02 10.26
N PHE A 305 21.57 1.92 9.82
CA PHE A 305 22.63 1.23 10.56
C PHE A 305 24.00 1.79 10.15
N ASN A 306 24.61 2.59 11.04
CA ASN A 306 25.87 3.29 10.80
C ASN A 306 27.10 2.38 10.93
N ARG A 307 26.99 1.30 11.71
CA ARG A 307 28.14 0.46 12.11
C ARG A 307 29.23 1.37 12.73
N ASP A 308 30.49 1.16 12.39
CA ASP A 308 31.62 1.98 12.88
C ASP A 308 31.76 3.34 12.17
N ASN A 309 30.84 3.70 11.28
CA ASN A 309 30.92 4.98 10.56
C ASN A 309 30.20 6.10 11.33
N SER A 310 30.62 7.33 11.10
CA SER A 310 29.90 8.51 11.58
C SER A 310 28.47 8.58 10.98
N PRO A 311 27.47 9.01 11.78
CA PRO A 311 26.14 9.31 11.28
C PRO A 311 26.17 10.52 10.33
N PHE A 312 25.20 10.60 9.42
CA PHE A 312 24.98 11.73 8.53
C PHE A 312 23.49 12.05 8.46
N GLU A 313 23.14 13.28 8.06
CA GLU A 313 21.76 13.77 8.04
C GLU A 313 21.03 13.36 6.74
N LEU A 314 19.75 13.04 6.90
CA LEU A 314 18.78 12.86 5.83
C LEU A 314 17.73 13.98 5.90
N SER A 315 17.39 14.58 4.77
CA SER A 315 16.43 15.69 4.64
C SER A 315 15.35 15.40 3.60
N ASP A 316 14.46 16.37 3.35
CA ASP A 316 13.55 16.38 2.20
C ASP A 316 12.76 15.07 2.01
N PHE A 317 12.27 14.52 3.12
CA PHE A 317 11.51 13.29 3.11
C PHE A 317 10.23 13.45 2.31
N ALA A 318 9.94 12.51 1.41
CA ALA A 318 8.63 12.37 0.81
C ALA A 318 8.20 10.91 0.87
N VAL A 319 6.92 10.69 1.16
CA VAL A 319 6.33 9.35 1.28
C VAL A 319 5.35 9.14 0.15
N PHE A 320 5.38 7.95 -0.43
CA PHE A 320 4.57 7.59 -1.57
C PHE A 320 3.68 6.40 -1.23
N GLY A 321 2.48 6.41 -1.80
CA GLY A 321 1.50 5.35 -1.64
C GLY A 321 0.56 5.23 -2.83
N THR A 322 -0.13 4.10 -2.93
CA THR A 322 -1.05 3.85 -4.05
C THR A 322 -2.41 4.51 -3.81
N VAL A 323 -2.90 5.28 -4.78
CA VAL A 323 -4.20 5.98 -4.65
C VAL A 323 -5.35 4.96 -4.59
N ARG A 324 -6.23 5.13 -3.59
CA ARG A 324 -7.53 4.47 -3.53
C ARG A 324 -8.57 5.38 -4.17
N LYS A 325 -9.22 4.88 -5.22
CA LYS A 325 -10.37 5.53 -5.86
C LYS A 325 -11.66 4.82 -5.52
N VAL A 326 -12.73 5.59 -5.47
CA VAL A 326 -14.10 5.11 -5.42
C VAL A 326 -14.78 5.52 -6.72
N ILE A 327 -15.28 4.53 -7.46
CA ILE A 327 -16.05 4.70 -8.69
C ILE A 327 -17.50 4.40 -8.37
N PHE A 328 -18.44 5.26 -8.77
CA PHE A 328 -19.87 5.08 -8.50
C PHE A 328 -20.71 5.58 -9.66
N GLU A 329 -21.98 5.17 -9.68
CA GLU A 329 -22.96 5.61 -10.68
C GLU A 329 -23.44 7.04 -10.37
N TYR A 330 -23.30 7.92 -11.35
CA TYR A 330 -23.68 9.32 -11.26
C TYR A 330 -24.88 9.61 -12.16
N SER A 331 -25.92 10.20 -11.57
CA SER A 331 -27.08 10.76 -12.25
C SER A 331 -26.90 12.28 -12.32
N PRO A 332 -26.73 12.86 -13.52
CA PRO A 332 -26.58 14.30 -13.68
C PRO A 332 -27.74 15.07 -13.06
N GLY A 333 -27.42 16.08 -12.23
CA GLY A 333 -28.41 16.88 -11.50
C GLY A 333 -28.65 16.43 -10.06
N GLU A 334 -28.26 15.20 -9.70
CA GLU A 334 -28.31 14.73 -8.32
C GLU A 334 -27.06 15.15 -7.52
N THR A 335 -27.21 15.18 -6.20
CA THR A 335 -26.11 15.48 -5.27
C THR A 335 -25.83 14.29 -4.37
N TYR A 336 -24.56 14.11 -4.02
CA TYR A 336 -24.10 12.90 -3.36
C TYR A 336 -23.25 13.23 -2.12
N LYS A 337 -23.34 12.39 -1.10
CA LYS A 337 -22.51 12.45 0.10
C LYS A 337 -21.88 11.10 0.39
N LEU A 338 -20.60 11.13 0.73
CA LEU A 338 -19.88 9.99 1.31
C LEU A 338 -20.09 10.00 2.83
N PHE A 339 -20.58 8.90 3.39
CA PHE A 339 -20.69 8.65 4.83
C PHE A 339 -19.68 7.59 5.28
N TYR A 340 -19.10 7.77 6.46
CA TYR A 340 -18.09 6.88 7.07
C TYR A 340 -18.02 7.08 8.59
N GLY A 341 -17.17 6.30 9.27
CA GLY A 341 -17.04 6.28 10.72
C GLY A 341 -18.04 5.37 11.42
N ASN A 342 -18.47 4.28 10.77
CA ASN A 342 -19.36 3.28 11.36
C ASN A 342 -18.59 1.97 11.63
N PRO A 343 -18.13 1.72 12.86
CA PRO A 343 -17.34 0.52 13.18
C PRO A 343 -18.12 -0.79 13.01
N GLY A 344 -19.45 -0.74 13.11
CA GLY A 344 -20.34 -1.88 12.96
C GLY A 344 -20.69 -2.24 11.51
N ALA A 345 -20.33 -1.38 10.55
CA ALA A 345 -20.65 -1.61 9.14
C ALA A 345 -19.87 -2.78 8.53
N ARG A 346 -20.49 -3.44 7.57
CA ARG A 346 -19.90 -4.49 6.72
C ARG A 346 -19.54 -3.90 5.37
N TYR A 347 -18.53 -4.48 4.73
CA TYR A 347 -18.15 -4.12 3.36
C TYR A 347 -19.36 -4.39 2.44
N PRO A 348 -19.79 -3.41 1.63
CA PRO A 348 -20.94 -3.60 0.76
C PRO A 348 -20.57 -4.49 -0.43
N ASP A 349 -21.51 -5.34 -0.85
CA ASP A 349 -21.35 -6.22 -2.01
C ASP A 349 -22.30 -5.74 -3.10
N TYR A 350 -21.75 -5.21 -4.20
CA TYR A 350 -22.50 -4.62 -5.29
C TYR A 350 -22.11 -5.24 -6.63
N ASP A 351 -23.08 -5.39 -7.51
CA ASP A 351 -22.87 -5.93 -8.86
C ASP A 351 -22.04 -5.01 -9.79
N ILE A 352 -21.69 -3.79 -9.36
CA ILE A 352 -20.99 -2.79 -10.18
C ILE A 352 -19.70 -3.33 -10.79
N GLU A 353 -19.00 -4.22 -10.09
CA GLU A 353 -17.79 -4.86 -10.59
C GLU A 353 -18.02 -5.67 -11.87
N SER A 354 -19.20 -6.31 -12.03
CA SER A 354 -19.50 -7.17 -13.17
C SER A 354 -19.54 -6.42 -14.50
N TYR A 355 -19.87 -5.12 -14.48
CA TYR A 355 -20.03 -4.30 -15.67
C TYR A 355 -19.02 -3.16 -15.83
N LEU A 356 -18.22 -2.82 -14.80
CA LEU A 356 -17.17 -1.80 -14.93
C LEU A 356 -16.15 -2.09 -16.04
N GLN A 357 -15.89 -3.37 -16.33
CA GLN A 357 -14.98 -3.79 -17.41
C GLN A 357 -15.43 -3.38 -18.83
N TYR A 358 -16.71 -3.04 -19.01
CA TYR A 358 -17.26 -2.61 -20.30
C TYR A 358 -17.22 -1.09 -20.50
N PHE A 359 -16.72 -0.33 -19.52
CA PHE A 359 -16.55 1.11 -19.60
C PHE A 359 -15.08 1.46 -19.88
N ASN A 360 -14.87 2.47 -20.70
CA ASN A 360 -13.53 3.04 -20.91
C ASN A 360 -13.23 4.09 -19.84
N THR A 361 -11.95 4.41 -19.66
CA THR A 361 -11.53 5.48 -18.75
C THR A 361 -12.09 6.85 -19.14
N SER A 362 -12.38 7.08 -20.43
CA SER A 362 -13.06 8.29 -20.94
C SER A 362 -14.50 8.44 -20.46
N ASP A 363 -15.12 7.35 -20.00
CA ASP A 363 -16.53 7.29 -19.62
C ASP A 363 -16.71 7.62 -18.12
N VAL A 364 -15.64 8.00 -17.41
CA VAL A 364 -15.62 8.29 -15.98
C VAL A 364 -15.33 9.77 -15.75
N SER A 365 -16.31 10.50 -15.18
CA SER A 365 -16.11 11.88 -14.73
C SER A 365 -15.27 11.93 -13.45
N ALA A 366 -14.56 13.04 -13.24
CA ALA A 366 -13.84 13.28 -12.00
C ALA A 366 -14.78 13.89 -10.94
N ALA A 367 -14.54 13.54 -9.68
CA ALA A 367 -15.13 14.18 -8.53
C ALA A 367 -14.09 14.41 -7.44
N VAL A 368 -14.40 15.36 -6.55
CA VAL A 368 -13.61 15.69 -5.38
C VAL A 368 -14.47 15.65 -4.13
N LEU A 369 -13.87 15.25 -3.01
CA LEU A 369 -14.52 15.31 -1.71
C LEU A 369 -14.44 16.74 -1.15
N GLY A 370 -15.55 17.19 -0.59
CA GLY A 370 -15.59 18.39 0.24
C GLY A 370 -14.94 18.18 1.61
N SER A 371 -15.03 19.21 2.45
CA SER A 371 -14.57 19.12 3.84
C SER A 371 -15.39 18.11 4.64
N GLU A 372 -14.74 17.38 5.54
CA GLU A 372 -15.43 16.53 6.51
C GLU A 372 -16.40 17.35 7.36
N GLN A 373 -17.59 16.79 7.61
CA GLN A 373 -18.59 17.31 8.53
C GLN A 373 -19.02 16.18 9.47
N GLU A 374 -19.21 16.49 10.76
CA GLU A 374 -19.94 15.58 11.63
C GLU A 374 -21.39 15.46 11.15
N ASN A 375 -21.88 14.23 11.10
CA ASN A 375 -23.25 13.96 10.70
C ASN A 375 -24.20 14.35 11.84
N SER A 376 -25.07 15.34 11.61
CA SER A 376 -26.02 15.84 12.60
C SER A 376 -27.02 14.79 13.10
N SER A 377 -27.25 13.74 12.32
CA SER A 377 -28.13 12.64 12.71
C SER A 377 -27.42 11.57 13.55
N PHE A 378 -26.10 11.63 13.72
CA PHE A 378 -25.33 10.60 14.40
C PHE A 378 -25.77 10.43 15.86
N VAL A 379 -26.08 9.19 16.23
CA VAL A 379 -26.39 8.77 17.59
C VAL A 379 -25.28 7.83 18.04
N PRO A 380 -24.41 8.26 18.98
CA PRO A 380 -23.38 7.40 19.54
C PRO A 380 -24.00 6.11 20.07
N GLU A 381 -23.50 4.97 19.63
CA GLU A 381 -23.96 3.69 20.14
C GLU A 381 -23.71 3.68 21.65
N LYS A 382 -24.78 3.52 22.46
CA LYS A 382 -24.62 3.41 23.92
C LYS A 382 -23.67 2.27 24.17
N ALA A 383 -22.56 2.54 24.89
CA ALA A 383 -21.63 1.51 25.30
C ALA A 383 -22.44 0.33 25.85
N LYS A 384 -22.32 -0.86 25.23
CA LYS A 384 -23.05 -2.05 25.68
C LYS A 384 -22.83 -2.15 27.18
N GLU A 385 -23.90 -2.03 27.97
CA GLU A 385 -23.77 -2.14 29.41
C GLU A 385 -23.13 -3.48 29.71
N LYS A 386 -22.03 -3.47 30.48
CA LYS A 386 -21.36 -4.71 30.87
C LYS A 386 -22.40 -5.66 31.49
N PRO A 387 -22.35 -6.98 31.22
CA PRO A 387 -23.20 -7.95 31.88
C PRO A 387 -23.20 -7.74 33.40
N LEU A 388 -24.31 -7.99 34.09
CA LEU A 388 -24.45 -7.79 35.54
C LEU A 388 -23.28 -8.37 36.35
N THR A 389 -22.74 -9.51 35.91
CA THR A 389 -21.59 -10.20 36.53
C THR A 389 -20.26 -9.45 36.37
N GLU A 390 -20.05 -8.74 35.26
CA GLU A 390 -18.89 -7.87 35.05
C GLU A 390 -19.10 -6.48 35.70
N ARG A 391 -20.34 -6.02 35.78
CA ARG A 391 -20.69 -4.75 36.45
C ARG A 391 -20.55 -4.86 37.97
N TYR A 392 -20.82 -6.04 38.54
CA TYR A 392 -20.74 -6.32 39.97
C TYR A 392 -19.86 -7.57 40.23
N PRO A 393 -18.52 -7.40 40.34
CA PRO A 393 -17.58 -8.53 40.52
C PRO A 393 -17.87 -9.38 41.76
N PHE A 394 -18.53 -8.80 42.77
CA PHE A 394 -18.88 -9.45 44.03
C PHE A 394 -20.25 -10.13 44.04
N LEU A 395 -21.01 -10.06 42.95
CA LEU A 395 -22.38 -10.59 42.91
C LEU A 395 -22.40 -12.11 43.01
N LEU A 396 -21.54 -12.80 42.26
CA LEU A 396 -21.37 -14.26 42.34
C LEU A 396 -20.76 -14.71 43.68
N PRO A 397 -19.63 -14.14 44.17
CA PRO A 397 -19.12 -14.44 45.50
C PRO A 397 -20.13 -14.16 46.62
N GLY A 398 -20.90 -13.09 46.52
CA GLY A 398 -21.92 -12.72 47.50
C GLY A 398 -23.06 -13.73 47.58
N ILE A 399 -23.60 -14.15 46.43
CA ILE A 399 -24.62 -15.22 46.37
C ILE A 399 -24.08 -16.52 46.97
N LEU A 400 -22.82 -16.86 46.68
CA LEU A 400 -22.18 -18.06 47.21
C LEU A 400 -22.05 -18.01 48.74
N VAL A 401 -21.60 -16.88 49.31
CA VAL A 401 -21.51 -16.69 50.77
C VAL A 401 -22.87 -16.83 51.44
N VAL A 402 -23.91 -16.22 50.87
CA VAL A 402 -25.28 -16.34 51.37
C VAL A 402 -25.75 -17.80 51.33
N GLY A 403 -25.48 -18.52 50.23
CA GLY A 403 -25.79 -19.94 50.11
C GLY A 403 -25.10 -20.79 51.18
N VAL A 404 -23.81 -20.56 51.44
CA VAL A 404 -23.03 -21.27 52.47
C VAL A 404 -23.58 -21.00 53.87
N LEU A 405 -23.98 -19.76 54.18
CA LEU A 405 -24.59 -19.42 55.47
C LEU A 405 -25.94 -20.10 55.66
N ILE A 406 -26.77 -20.18 54.62
CA ILE A 406 -28.06 -20.89 54.68
C ILE A 406 -27.84 -22.40 54.92
N LEU A 407 -26.92 -23.02 54.18
CA LEU A 407 -26.57 -24.43 54.38
C LEU A 407 -25.99 -24.69 55.77
N GLY A 408 -25.06 -23.85 56.23
CA GLY A 408 -24.46 -23.94 57.56
C GLY A 408 -25.50 -23.81 58.68
N THR A 409 -26.46 -22.89 58.54
CA THR A 409 -27.55 -22.72 59.52
C THR A 409 -28.54 -23.89 59.49
N MET A 410 -28.86 -24.45 58.32
CA MET A 410 -29.67 -25.68 58.23
C MET A 410 -28.99 -26.87 58.92
N ILE A 411 -27.70 -27.08 58.66
CA ILE A 411 -26.92 -28.17 59.28
C ILE A 411 -26.85 -27.98 60.79
N ALA A 412 -26.59 -26.76 61.27
CA ALA A 412 -26.55 -26.45 62.70
C ALA A 412 -27.90 -26.70 63.38
N ARG A 413 -29.02 -26.32 62.74
CA ARG A 413 -30.38 -26.60 63.24
C ARG A 413 -30.65 -28.11 63.32
N LEU A 414 -30.30 -28.86 62.28
CA LEU A 414 -30.43 -30.32 62.25
C LEU A 414 -29.59 -30.98 63.36
N ALA A 415 -28.33 -30.57 63.54
CA ALA A 415 -27.46 -31.09 64.60
C ALA A 415 -28.00 -30.77 66.00
N MET A 416 -28.56 -29.58 66.22
CA MET A 416 -29.20 -29.20 67.48
C MET A 416 -30.49 -29.98 67.76
N GLN A 417 -31.27 -30.33 66.73
CA GLN A 417 -32.45 -31.20 66.88
C GLN A 417 -32.06 -32.62 67.26
N VAL A 418 -31.04 -33.20 66.63
CA VAL A 418 -30.54 -34.55 66.96
C VAL A 418 -29.95 -34.62 68.38
N LYS A 419 -29.33 -33.54 68.86
CA LYS A 419 -28.81 -33.45 70.24
C LYS A 419 -29.90 -33.28 71.29
N ARG A 420 -31.10 -32.79 70.93
CA ARG A 420 -32.27 -32.69 71.82
C ARG A 420 -33.13 -33.95 71.84
N SER A 421 -32.94 -34.86 70.88
CA SER A 421 -33.64 -36.15 70.80
C SER A 421 -32.83 -37.34 71.35
N ARG A 422 -31.66 -37.08 71.94
CA ARG A 422 -30.90 -38.00 72.81
C ARG A 422 -30.91 -37.41 74.20
#